data_AF-A0A1W1XDQ1-F1
#
_entry.id   AF-A0A1W1XDQ1-F1
#
_cell.length_a   1.000
_cell.length_b   1.000
_cell.length_c   1.000
_cell.angle_alpha   90.00
_cell.angle_beta   90.00
_cell.angle_gamma   90.00
#
_symmetry.space_group_name_H-M   'P 1'
#
loop_
_entity.id
_entity.type
_entity.pdbx_description
1 polymer ?
#
loop_
_entity_poly.entity_id
_entity_poly.type
_entity_poly.pdbx_seq_one_letter_code
_entity_poly.pdbx_strand_id
1 'polypeptide(L)' 'MSTAKGERSDQSTYLNQEYIEKHLSQFDDGASIIMTKEQYINYVKGNPYIGIPDDGTQFVLPKNVCDKIAIT' A
#
# COMPACT_ATOMS: atom_id res chain seq x y z
N MET A 1 -19.45 -19.51 15.08
CA MET A 1 -20.26 -18.28 15.04
C MET A 1 -20.00 -17.59 13.71
N SER A 2 -21.03 -17.16 12.99
CA SER A 2 -20.88 -16.47 11.69
C SER A 2 -20.91 -14.96 11.91
N THR A 3 -19.88 -14.25 11.45
CA THR A 3 -19.82 -12.78 11.40
C THR A 3 -20.95 -12.23 10.52
N ALA A 4 -21.56 -11.11 10.93
CA ALA A 4 -22.62 -10.49 10.15
C ALA A 4 -22.08 -9.99 8.81
N LYS A 5 -22.94 -9.94 7.78
CA LYS A 5 -22.54 -9.45 6.45
C LYS A 5 -22.09 -7.99 6.56
N GLY A 6 -20.83 -7.73 6.19
CA GLY A 6 -20.21 -6.41 6.27
C GLY A 6 -19.31 -6.21 7.49
N GLU A 7 -19.42 -7.09 8.50
CA GLU A 7 -18.50 -7.14 9.61
C GLU A 7 -17.35 -8.09 9.28
N ARG A 8 -16.11 -7.62 9.48
CA ARG A 8 -14.95 -8.49 9.44
C ARG A 8 -14.61 -8.89 10.86
N SER A 9 -14.26 -10.16 11.04
CA SER A 9 -13.65 -10.66 12.27
C SER A 9 -12.38 -9.85 12.57
N ASP A 10 -11.96 -9.81 13.84
CA ASP A 10 -10.68 -9.19 14.17
C ASP A 10 -9.55 -9.84 13.35
N GLN A 11 -8.66 -9.03 12.79
CA GLN A 11 -7.62 -9.51 11.87
C GLN A 11 -6.70 -10.54 12.53
N SER A 12 -6.47 -10.42 13.83
CA SER A 12 -5.68 -11.38 14.62
C SER A 12 -6.30 -12.78 14.67
N THR A 13 -7.58 -12.93 14.31
CA THR A 13 -8.26 -14.25 14.26
C THR A 13 -7.95 -15.05 12.99
N TYR A 14 -7.48 -14.40 11.93
CA TYR A 14 -7.23 -15.05 10.64
C TYR A 14 -5.88 -14.69 10.00
N LEU A 15 -5.16 -13.70 10.55
CA LEU A 15 -3.76 -13.40 10.22
C LEU A 15 -2.91 -13.65 11.45
N ASN A 16 -1.96 -14.58 11.34
CA ASN A 16 -0.96 -14.75 12.37
C ASN A 16 0.09 -13.62 12.26
N GLN A 17 0.73 -13.32 13.40
CA GLN A 17 1.70 -12.24 13.50
C GLN A 17 2.90 -12.42 12.55
N GLU A 18 3.40 -13.64 12.40
CA GLU A 18 4.52 -13.98 11.51
C GLU A 18 4.21 -13.63 10.05
N TYR A 19 3.00 -13.90 9.58
CA TYR A 19 2.57 -13.58 8.23
C TYR A 19 2.53 -12.06 8.00
N ILE A 20 2.03 -11.30 8.99
CA ILE A 20 1.99 -9.84 8.95
C ILE A 20 3.41 -9.30 8.86
N GLU A 21 4.30 -9.74 9.75
CA GLU A 21 5.70 -9.31 9.80
C GLU A 21 6.44 -9.62 8.50
N LYS A 22 6.29 -10.84 7.97
CA LYS A 22 6.86 -11.25 6.69
C LYS A 22 6.32 -10.45 5.50
N HIS A 23 5.06 -10.01 5.56
CA HIS A 23 4.51 -9.16 4.50
C HIS A 23 5.10 -7.75 4.58
N LEU A 24 5.14 -7.17 5.78
CA LEU A 24 5.66 -5.83 6.00
C LEU A 24 7.17 -5.74 5.70
N SER A 25 7.95 -6.79 5.99
CA SER A 25 9.39 -6.83 5.71
C SER A 25 9.74 -6.73 4.22
N GLN A 26 8.77 -6.91 3.32
CA GLN A 26 8.99 -6.69 1.88
C GLN A 26 9.22 -5.21 1.56
N PHE A 27 8.81 -4.31 2.45
CA PHE A 27 8.95 -2.87 2.30
C PHE A 27 10.17 -2.29 3.02
N ASP A 28 11.03 -3.13 3.62
CA ASP A 28 12.24 -2.66 4.32
C ASP A 28 13.22 -1.95 3.37
N ASP A 29 13.22 -2.33 2.08
CA ASP A 29 13.97 -1.67 1.00
C ASP A 29 13.20 -0.49 0.36
N GLY A 30 12.11 -0.08 1.00
CA GLY A 30 11.24 0.99 0.55
C GLY A 30 10.05 0.53 -0.28
N ALA A 31 9.24 1.51 -0.64
CA ALA A 31 8.01 1.35 -1.40
C ALA A 31 8.05 2.22 -2.66
N SER A 32 7.40 1.74 -3.71
CA SER A 32 7.20 2.46 -4.96
C SER A 32 5.72 2.70 -5.20
N ILE A 33 5.43 3.73 -5.99
CA ILE A 33 4.09 4.03 -6.50
C ILE A 33 4.22 4.18 -8.01
N ILE A 34 3.34 3.51 -8.75
CA ILE A 34 3.20 3.72 -10.18
C ILE A 34 2.05 4.71 -10.39
N MET A 35 2.33 5.79 -11.09
CA MET A 35 1.33 6.79 -11.44
C MET A 35 1.63 7.39 -12.82
N THR A 36 0.59 7.88 -13.48
CA THR A 36 0.78 8.67 -14.71
C THR A 36 1.36 10.04 -14.37
N LYS A 37 1.96 10.69 -15.38
CA LYS A 37 2.42 12.07 -15.25
C LYS A 37 1.29 13.02 -14.82
N GLU A 38 0.08 12.81 -15.34
CA GLU A 38 -1.09 13.62 -15.00
C GLU A 38 -1.46 13.46 -13.53
N GLN A 39 -1.48 12.23 -13.01
CA GLN A 39 -1.73 11.97 -11.58
C GLN A 39 -0.67 12.65 -10.70
N TYR A 40 0.61 12.55 -11.08
CA TYR A 40 1.67 13.25 -10.37
C TYR A 40 1.43 14.77 -10.34
N ILE A 41 1.10 15.38 -11.47
CA ILE A 41 0.86 16.83 -11.56
C ILE A 41 -0.34 17.25 -10.72
N ASN A 42 -1.43 16.50 -10.76
CA ASN A 42 -2.69 16.88 -10.13
C ASN A 42 -2.73 16.59 -8.63
N TYR A 43 -2.04 15.56 -8.16
CA TYR A 43 -2.20 15.03 -6.80
C TYR A 43 -0.92 15.02 -5.97
N VAL A 44 0.26 15.19 -6.56
CA VAL A 44 1.54 15.09 -5.84
C VAL A 44 2.36 16.36 -5.93
N LYS A 45 2.49 16.94 -7.13
CA LYS A 45 3.34 18.10 -7.37
C LYS A 45 2.81 19.32 -6.62
N GLY A 46 3.60 19.81 -5.66
CA GLY A 46 3.24 20.96 -4.83
C GLY A 46 2.46 20.61 -3.56
N ASN A 47 2.14 19.33 -3.35
CA ASN A 47 1.55 18.86 -2.10
C ASN A 47 2.64 18.46 -1.08
N PRO A 48 2.37 18.62 0.22
CA PRO A 48 3.34 18.33 1.28
C PRO A 48 3.60 16.84 1.50
N TYR A 49 2.74 15.97 0.99
CA TYR A 49 2.88 14.51 1.09
C TYR A 49 2.27 13.80 -0.12
N ILE A 50 2.56 12.50 -0.24
CA ILE A 50 2.04 11.62 -1.28
C ILE A 50 0.93 10.76 -0.67
N GLY A 51 -0.32 10.98 -1.09
CA GLY A 51 -1.49 10.21 -0.65
C GLY A 51 -2.80 10.88 -1.07
N ILE A 52 -3.92 10.18 -0.91
CA ILE A 52 -5.26 10.76 -1.14
C ILE A 52 -5.48 11.86 -0.10
N PRO A 53 -5.77 13.12 -0.50
CA PRO A 53 -5.86 14.24 0.44
C PRO A 53 -6.91 14.06 1.55
N ASP A 54 -7.98 13.32 1.25
CA ASP A 54 -9.14 13.17 2.14
C ASP A 54 -8.90 12.17 3.29
N ASP A 55 -8.12 11.10 3.06
CA ASP A 55 -7.92 10.03 4.05
C ASP A 55 -6.45 9.61 4.27
N GLY A 56 -5.51 10.19 3.51
CA GLY A 56 -4.09 9.89 3.59
C GLY A 56 -3.70 8.51 3.08
N THR A 57 -4.61 7.74 2.50
CA THR A 57 -4.32 6.39 2.00
C THR A 57 -3.60 6.43 0.67
N GLN A 58 -2.80 5.39 0.39
CA GLN A 58 -2.11 5.24 -0.88
C GLN A 58 -1.80 3.78 -1.18
N PHE A 59 -2.00 3.39 -2.45
CA PHE A 59 -1.54 2.09 -2.93
C PHE A 59 -0.06 2.15 -3.30
N VAL A 60 0.72 1.26 -2.69
CA VAL A 60 2.16 1.12 -2.88
C VAL A 60 2.51 -0.33 -3.16
N LEU A 61 3.69 -0.57 -3.73
CA LEU A 61 4.27 -1.90 -3.90
C LEU A 61 5.72 -1.89 -3.42
N PRO A 62 6.30 -3.05 -3.02
CA PRO A 62 7.71 -3.13 -2.67
C PRO A 62 8.60 -2.57 -3.79
N LYS A 63 9.62 -1.79 -3.41
CA LYS A 63 10.52 -1.14 -4.38
C LYS A 63 11.12 -2.14 -5.36
N ASN A 64 11.65 -3.25 -4.84
CA ASN A 64 12.28 -4.31 -5.62
C ASN A 64 11.34 -5.00 -6.63
N VAL A 65 10.03 -5.01 -6.39
CA VAL A 65 9.02 -5.52 -7.33
C VAL A 65 8.81 -4.51 -8.45
N CYS A 66 8.68 -3.23 -8.10
CA CYS A 66 8.51 -2.16 -9.08
C CYS A 66 9.72 -2.07 -10.02
N ASP A 67 10.94 -2.12 -9.48
CA ASP A 67 12.17 -2.04 -10.27
C ASP A 67 12.21 -3.13 -11.35
N LYS A 68 11.81 -4.36 -11.02
CA LYS A 68 11.78 -5.47 -12.00
C LYS A 68 10.85 -5.22 -13.19
N ILE A 69 9.80 -4.42 -13.00
CA ILE A 69 8.76 -4.19 -14.00
C ILE A 69 9.07 -2.91 -14.80
N ALA A 70 9.56 -1.87 -14.15
CA ALA A 70 9.77 -0.54 -14.75
C ALA A 70 11.00 -0.43 -15.68
N ILE A 71 11.88 -1.44 -15.72
CA ILE A 71 13.09 -1.45 -16.55
C ILE A 71 12.83 -2.01 -17.97
N THR A 72 11.58 -2.37 -18.31
CA THR A 72 11.20 -2.83 -19.66
C THR A 72 10.71 -1.67 -20.52
#